data_AF-A0A6P0XWI1-F1
#
_entry.id   AF-A0A6P0XWI1-F1
#
_cell.length_a   1.000
_cell.length_b   1.000
_cell.length_c   1.000
_cell.angle_alpha   90.00
_cell.angle_beta   90.00
_cell.angle_gamma   90.00
#
_symmetry.space_group_name_H-M   'P 1'
#
loop_
_entity.id
_entity.type
_entity.pdbx_description
1 polymer ?
#
loop_
_entity_poly.entity_id
_entity_poly.type
_entity_poly.pdbx_seq_one_letter_code
_entity_poly.pdbx_strand_id
1 'polypeptide(L)' 'GGKPCIRRMRITVYDVLGWLASGMSITEIIDDFPELTEEDIRACLEFAVNRNHRLVALVSSP' A
#
# COMPACT_ATOMS: atom_id res chain seq x y z
N GLY A 1 7.20 12.96 -11.75
CA GLY A 1 7.42 11.62 -11.16
C GLY A 1 6.07 11.05 -10.78
N GLY A 2 5.68 9.93 -11.39
CA GLY A 2 4.36 9.33 -11.16
C GLY A 2 4.24 8.67 -9.79
N LYS A 3 3.00 8.50 -9.32
CA LYS A 3 2.72 7.64 -8.16
C LYS A 3 2.99 6.18 -8.56
N PRO A 4 3.57 5.35 -7.67
CA PRO A 4 3.71 3.92 -7.91
C PRO A 4 2.33 3.28 -8.05
N CYS A 5 2.07 2.67 -9.20
CA CYS A 5 0.82 1.98 -9.52
C CYS A 5 1.02 0.48 -9.44
N ILE A 6 -0.03 -0.23 -9.05
CA ILE A 6 -0.08 -1.69 -9.07
C ILE A 6 -0.06 -2.15 -10.53
N ARG A 7 0.60 -3.27 -10.82
CA ARG A 7 0.83 -3.75 -12.19
C ARG A 7 -0.48 -3.74 -12.99
N ARG A 8 -0.46 -3.17 -14.20
CA ARG A 8 -1.61 -3.15 -15.12
C ARG A 8 -2.88 -2.50 -14.55
N MET A 9 -2.81 -1.79 -13.43
CA MET A 9 -3.94 -1.16 -12.77
C MET A 9 -3.71 0.36 -12.66
N ARG A 10 -4.81 1.11 -12.51
CA ARG A 10 -4.77 2.54 -12.19
C ARG A 10 -4.80 2.82 -10.68
N ILE A 11 -4.91 1.77 -9.88
CA ILE A 11 -4.85 1.81 -8.42
C ILE A 11 -3.39 2.01 -8.01
N THR A 12 -3.16 3.02 -7.17
CA THR A 12 -1.84 3.32 -6.64
C THR A 12 -1.59 2.58 -5.35
N VAL A 13 -0.31 2.39 -5.02
CA VAL A 13 0.09 1.83 -3.72
C VAL A 13 -0.51 2.64 -2.56
N TYR A 14 -0.65 3.96 -2.74
CA TYR A 14 -1.24 4.84 -1.74
C TYR A 14 -2.73 4.65 -1.54
N ASP A 15 -3.47 4.25 -2.57
CA ASP A 15 -4.90 3.99 -2.46
C ASP A 15 -5.13 2.76 -1.57
N VAL A 16 -4.41 1.66 -1.85
CA VAL A 16 -4.46 0.44 -1.03
C VAL A 16 -4.07 0.71 0.42
N LEU A 17 -2.97 1.44 0.65
CA LEU A 17 -2.56 1.82 2.01
C LEU A 17 -3.60 2.71 2.70
N GLY A 18 -4.27 3.59 1.95
CA GLY A 18 -5.35 4.45 2.46
C GLY A 18 -6.60 3.66 2.88
N TRP A 19 -6.98 2.63 2.11
CA TRP A 19 -8.08 1.73 2.46
C TRP A 19 -7.76 0.93 3.72
N LEU A 20 -6.57 0.34 3.80
CA LEU A 20 -6.11 -0.38 4.99
C LEU A 20 -6.06 0.54 6.22
N ALA A 21 -5.56 1.78 6.06
CA ALA A 21 -5.54 2.77 7.15
C ALA A 21 -6.94 3.21 7.59
N SER A 22 -7.95 3.09 6.72
CA SER A 22 -9.35 3.37 7.03
C SER A 22 -10.05 2.20 7.73
N GLY A 23 -9.35 1.08 7.96
CA GLY A 23 -9.86 -0.10 8.65
C GLY A 23 -10.46 -1.17 7.73
N MET A 24 -10.36 -1.01 6.41
CA MET A 24 -10.83 -2.01 5.45
C MET A 24 -9.92 -3.25 5.50
N SER A 25 -10.53 -4.43 5.51
CA SER A 25 -9.80 -5.70 5.47
C SER A 25 -9.31 -6.03 4.07
N ILE A 26 -8.29 -6.88 3.98
CA ILE A 26 -7.76 -7.38 2.70
C ILE A 26 -8.87 -8.04 1.87
N THR A 27 -9.74 -8.81 2.51
CA THR A 27 -10.84 -9.50 1.83
C THR A 27 -11.85 -8.52 1.25
N GLU A 28 -12.22 -7.47 2.00
CA GLU A 28 -13.11 -6.41 1.48
C GLU A 28 -12.48 -5.66 0.30
N ILE A 29 -11.18 -5.36 0.36
CA ILE A 29 -10.46 -4.73 -0.75
C ILE A 29 -10.48 -5.61 -2.00
N ILE A 30 -10.29 -6.92 -1.85
CA ILE A 30 -10.31 -7.87 -2.99
C ILE A 30 -11.74 -8.07 -3.52
N ASP A 31 -12.75 -8.03 -2.66
CA ASP A 31 -14.16 -8.12 -3.08
C ASP A 31 -14.56 -6.90 -3.92
N ASP A 32 -14.18 -5.69 -3.48
CA ASP A 32 -14.40 -4.44 -4.22
C ASP A 32 -13.55 -4.34 -5.50
N PHE A 33 -12.37 -4.96 -5.50
CA PHE A 33 -11.42 -4.94 -6.62
C PHE A 33 -10.90 -6.36 -6.92
N PRO A 34 -11.66 -7.20 -7.66
CA PRO A 34 -11.29 -8.60 -7.90
C PRO A 34 -10.00 -8.80 -8.71
N GLU A 35 -9.51 -7.75 -9.36
CA GLU A 35 -8.22 -7.75 -10.08
C GLU A 35 -7.02 -7.63 -9.11
N LEU A 36 -7.26 -7.14 -7.88
CA LEU A 36 -6.26 -7.12 -6.82
C LEU A 36 -6.11 -8.51 -6.23
N THR A 37 -4.85 -8.90 -6.04
CA THR A 37 -4.51 -10.10 -5.30
C THR A 37 -3.97 -9.75 -3.93
N GLU A 38 -4.00 -10.73 -3.03
CA GLU A 38 -3.35 -10.59 -1.73
C GLU A 38 -1.84 -10.32 -1.85
N GLU A 39 -1.18 -10.87 -2.88
CA GLU A 39 0.23 -10.60 -3.18
C GLU A 39 0.46 -9.13 -3.57
N ASP A 40 -0.43 -8.54 -4.38
CA ASP A 40 -0.33 -7.13 -4.76
C ASP A 40 -0.50 -6.22 -3.53
N ILE A 41 -1.38 -6.58 -2.58
CA ILE A 41 -1.57 -5.85 -1.31
C ILE A 41 -0.33 -5.99 -0.40
N ARG A 42 0.25 -7.19 -0.29
CA ARG A 42 1.51 -7.39 0.45
C ARG A 42 2.65 -6.58 -0.15
N ALA A 43 2.79 -6.55 -1.47
CA ALA A 43 3.78 -5.74 -2.15
C ALA A 43 3.60 -4.23 -1.87
N CYS A 44 2.36 -3.76 -1.71
CA CYS A 44 2.08 -2.38 -1.29
C CYS A 44 2.58 -2.09 0.14
N LEU A 45 2.40 -3.03 1.07
CA LEU A 45 2.92 -2.92 2.44
C LEU A 45 4.45 -2.95 2.47
N GLU A 46 5.08 -3.86 1.72
CA GLU A 46 6.54 -3.91 1.60
C GLU A 46 7.09 -2.63 0.98
N PHE A 47 6.43 -2.09 -0.04
CA PHE A 47 6.78 -0.80 -0.61
C PHE A 47 6.71 0.32 0.44
N ALA A 48 5.68 0.33 1.28
CA ALA A 48 5.53 1.31 2.36
C ALA A 48 6.69 1.23 3.35
N VAL A 49 7.06 0.03 3.80
CA VAL A 49 8.18 -0.20 4.74
C VAL A 49 9.50 0.24 4.12
N ASN A 50 9.80 -0.20 2.91
CA ASN A 50 11.04 0.13 2.22
C ASN A 50 11.17 1.64 1.93
N ARG A 51 10.04 2.31 1.65
CA ARG A 51 10.03 3.76 1.44
C ARG A 51 10.06 4.55 2.75
N ASN A 52 9.53 4.00 3.84
CA ASN A 52 9.62 4.58 5.17
C ASN A 52 11.02 4.53 5.78
N HIS A 53 11.96 3.81 5.18
CA HIS A 53 13.37 3.89 5.58
C HIS A 53 13.98 5.31 5.43
N ARG A 54 13.26 6.25 4.79
CA ARG A 54 13.61 7.68 4.74
C ARG A 54 12.91 8.54 5.82
N LEU A 55 11.85 8.06 6.48
CA LEU A 55 11.07 8.82 7.48
C LEU A 55 11.31 8.34 8.92
N VAL A 56 11.59 7.05 9.14
CA VAL A 56 11.87 6.51 10.48
C VAL A 56 13.18 7.06 11.08
N ALA A 57 14.08 7.59 10.25
CA ALA A 57 15.27 8.30 10.73
C ALA A 57 14.99 9.62 11.47
N LEU A 58 13.76 10.17 11.41
CA LEU A 58 13.40 11.44 12.05
C LEU A 58 12.60 11.30 13.36
N VAL A 59 12.07 10.10 13.66
CA VAL A 59 11.28 9.85 14.88
C VAL A 59 12.02 9.01 15.92
N SER A 60 13.28 8.66 15.66
CA SER A 60 14.18 8.06 16.63
C SER A 60 15.19 9.10 17.15
N SER A 61 14.69 10.09 17.88
CA SER A 61 15.51 10.85 18.83
C SER A 61 14.98 10.53 20.23
N PRO A 62 15.81 9.99 21.15
CA PRO A 62 15.42 9.81 22.55
C PRO A 62 15.18 11.14 23.26
#